data_AF-A0A7V1MZC1-F1
#
_entry.id   AF-A0A7V1MZC1-F1
#
_cell.length_a   1.000
_cell.length_b   1.000
_cell.length_c   1.000
_cell.angle_alpha   90.00
_cell.angle_beta   90.00
_cell.angle_gamma   90.00
#
_symmetry.space_group_name_H-M   'P 1'
#
loop_
_entity.id
_entity.type
_entity.pdbx_description
1 polymer ?
#
loop_
_entity_poly.entity_id
_entity_poly.type
_entity_poly.pdbx_seq_one_letter_code
_entity_poly.pdbx_strand_id
1 'polypeptide(L)'
;MKKVVLLIVIFIFSYLILDAQNVGIGTNSPDASAKLEILSKSKGLLIPRMTKADKSDIASPATGLLIYQTNGVEGFYLFNGVDWVRLVDEENRVKKLNDLFDAKSDIDGSDNYSSLFLGLDAGLNDDGSNNNNIGIGLEAISANTAGSNNLAVGIEALNQNTIGSENTALGKLALNGNKANNR
;
A
#
# COMPACT_ATOMS: atom_id res chain seq x y z
N MET A 1 7.56 66.98 3.15
CA MET A 1 6.44 66.35 2.40
C MET A 1 6.90 65.29 1.40
N LYS A 2 7.84 65.57 0.48
CA LYS A 2 8.31 64.59 -0.53
C LYS A 2 8.81 63.24 0.04
N LYS A 3 9.55 63.26 1.16
CA LYS A 3 10.03 62.04 1.85
C LYS A 3 8.92 61.22 2.51
N VAL A 4 7.84 61.87 2.96
CA VAL A 4 6.68 61.21 3.60
C VAL A 4 5.83 60.52 2.54
N VAL A 5 5.63 61.17 1.38
CA VAL A 5 4.93 60.56 0.24
C VAL A 5 5.68 59.33 -0.27
N LEU A 6 7.02 59.40 -0.38
CA LEU A 6 7.84 58.26 -0.80
C LEU A 6 7.73 57.06 0.16
N LEU A 7 7.72 57.30 1.49
CA LEU A 7 7.53 56.26 2.50
C LEU A 7 6.15 55.60 2.43
N ILE A 8 5.09 56.38 2.18
CA ILE A 8 3.72 55.85 2.01
C ILE A 8 3.62 55.01 0.74
N VAL A 9 4.23 55.44 -0.36
CA VAL A 9 4.26 54.67 -1.62
C VAL A 9 5.01 53.34 -1.44
N ILE A 10 6.14 53.33 -0.72
CA ILE A 10 6.89 52.11 -0.40
C ILE A 10 6.07 51.17 0.50
N PHE A 11 5.34 51.71 1.48
CA PHE A 11 4.49 50.92 2.38
C PHE A 11 3.31 50.27 1.65
N ILE A 12 2.68 50.99 0.71
CA ILE A 12 1.63 50.46 -0.16
C ILE A 12 2.18 49.40 -1.12
N PHE A 13 3.36 49.63 -1.70
CA PHE A 13 4.03 48.63 -2.56
C PHE A 13 4.49 47.38 -1.79
N SER A 14 4.86 47.52 -0.52
CA SER A 14 5.23 46.37 0.33
C SER A 14 4.03 45.51 0.74
N TYR A 15 2.82 46.09 0.77
CA TYR A 15 1.55 45.35 0.96
C TYR A 15 1.07 44.64 -0.32
N LEU A 16 1.68 44.92 -1.47
CA LEU A 16 1.41 44.26 -2.76
C LEU A 16 2.35 43.06 -3.01
N ILE A 17 3.14 42.64 -2.01
CA ILE A 17 3.76 41.32 -2.02
C ILE A 17 2.61 40.32 -1.78
N LEU A 18 1.91 40.00 -2.87
CA LEU A 18 0.91 38.94 -2.91
C LEU A 18 1.63 37.63 -2.58
N ASP A 19 1.39 37.10 -1.39
CA ASP A 19 1.63 35.69 -1.11
C ASP A 19 1.00 34.86 -2.24
N ALA A 20 1.72 33.85 -2.73
CA ALA A 20 1.24 32.98 -3.79
C ALA A 20 -0.14 32.41 -3.42
N GLN A 21 -1.19 32.98 -4.02
CA GLN A 21 -2.57 32.56 -3.81
C GLN A 21 -2.73 31.11 -4.29
N ASN A 22 -3.60 30.36 -3.62
CA ASN A 22 -3.99 29.03 -4.06
C ASN A 22 -4.68 29.15 -5.43
N VAL A 23 -4.35 28.27 -6.38
CA VAL A 23 -4.94 28.30 -7.72
C VAL A 23 -6.25 27.50 -7.71
N GLY A 24 -7.37 28.18 -7.94
CA GLY A 24 -8.67 27.55 -8.15
C GLY A 24 -9.04 27.50 -9.63
N ILE A 25 -9.42 26.32 -10.12
CA ILE A 25 -10.05 26.16 -11.43
C ILE A 25 -11.47 25.64 -11.19
N GLY A 26 -12.49 26.46 -11.46
CA GLY A 26 -13.89 26.12 -11.20
C GLY A 26 -14.37 26.38 -9.76
N THR A 27 -13.53 26.98 -8.92
CA THR A 27 -13.88 27.49 -7.58
C THR A 27 -13.21 28.85 -7.33
N ASN A 28 -13.90 29.76 -6.63
CA ASN A 28 -13.37 31.06 -6.20
C ASN A 28 -12.86 31.03 -4.74
N SER A 29 -12.96 29.88 -4.09
CA SER A 29 -12.49 29.67 -2.73
C SER A 29 -11.84 28.29 -2.65
N PRO A 30 -10.62 28.14 -3.20
CA PRO A 30 -9.86 26.90 -3.07
C PRO A 30 -9.64 26.57 -1.60
N ASP A 31 -9.59 25.28 -1.27
CA ASP A 31 -9.23 24.81 0.06
C ASP A 31 -7.89 25.40 0.50
N ALA A 32 -7.81 25.80 1.78
CA ALA A 32 -6.62 26.45 2.32
C ALA A 32 -5.37 25.55 2.25
N SER A 33 -5.56 24.21 2.25
CA SER A 33 -4.49 23.22 2.16
C SER A 33 -4.01 22.96 0.71
N ALA A 34 -4.77 23.36 -0.31
CA ALA A 34 -4.48 23.06 -1.70
C ALA A 34 -3.74 24.21 -2.39
N LYS A 35 -2.57 23.94 -3.01
CA LYS A 35 -1.94 24.92 -3.92
C LYS A 35 -2.59 24.97 -5.30
N LEU A 36 -3.26 23.90 -5.71
CA LEU A 36 -4.11 23.82 -6.88
C LEU A 36 -5.35 22.99 -6.55
N GLU A 37 -6.54 23.56 -6.77
CA GLU A 37 -7.81 22.85 -6.71
C GLU A 37 -8.53 22.98 -8.06
N ILE A 38 -9.02 21.85 -8.57
CA ILE A 38 -9.82 21.80 -9.80
C ILE A 38 -11.20 21.24 -9.44
N LEU A 39 -12.21 22.11 -9.42
CA LEU A 39 -13.58 21.76 -9.13
C LEU A 39 -14.40 21.67 -10.42
N SER A 40 -14.91 20.48 -10.73
CA SER A 40 -15.79 20.25 -11.87
C SER A 40 -16.74 19.09 -11.59
N LYS A 41 -17.99 19.21 -12.06
CA LYS A 41 -19.00 18.14 -11.93
C LYS A 41 -19.05 17.20 -13.14
N SER A 42 -18.41 17.57 -14.25
CA SER A 42 -18.56 16.87 -15.54
C SER A 42 -17.31 16.82 -16.41
N LYS A 43 -16.18 17.39 -15.96
CA LYS A 43 -14.90 17.40 -16.67
C LYS A 43 -13.78 16.97 -15.74
N GLY A 44 -12.79 16.25 -16.27
CA GLY A 44 -11.59 15.86 -15.53
C GLY A 44 -10.36 16.69 -15.92
N LEU A 45 -9.23 16.34 -15.31
CA LEU A 45 -7.91 16.84 -15.71
C LEU A 45 -7.33 15.93 -16.79
N LEU A 46 -7.07 16.48 -17.98
CA LEU A 46 -6.35 15.76 -19.03
C LEU A 46 -4.85 15.99 -18.85
N ILE A 47 -4.19 14.99 -18.28
CA ILE A 47 -2.73 14.94 -18.12
C ILE A 47 -2.05 14.84 -19.49
N PRO A 48 -0.82 15.39 -19.69
CA PRO A 48 -0.08 15.27 -20.94
C PRO A 48 -0.06 13.83 -21.48
N ARG A 49 -0.54 13.68 -22.72
CA ARG A 49 -0.63 12.41 -23.43
C ARG A 49 0.49 12.34 -24.46
N MET A 50 1.26 11.27 -24.45
CA MET A 50 2.45 11.15 -25.30
C MET A 50 2.77 9.70 -25.63
N THR A 51 3.57 9.45 -26.67
CA THR A 51 4.01 8.11 -27.02
C THR A 51 5.13 7.63 -26.09
N LYS A 52 5.44 6.33 -26.12
CA LYS A 52 6.58 5.74 -25.41
C LYS A 52 7.91 6.40 -25.82
N ALA A 53 8.05 6.80 -27.08
CA ALA A 53 9.23 7.50 -27.59
C ALA A 53 9.31 8.90 -26.95
N ASP A 54 8.24 9.69 -27.06
CA ASP A 54 8.18 11.04 -26.48
C ASP A 54 8.45 11.05 -24.97
N LYS A 55 7.92 10.06 -24.23
CA LYS A 55 8.18 9.89 -22.80
C LYS A 55 9.67 9.65 -22.50
N SER A 56 10.36 8.92 -23.36
CA SER A 56 11.79 8.62 -23.24
C SER A 56 12.66 9.83 -23.60
N ASP A 57 12.13 10.76 -24.40
CA ASP A 57 12.81 12.00 -24.80
C ASP A 57 12.71 13.12 -23.75
N ILE A 58 11.93 12.93 -22.68
CA ILE A 58 11.90 13.88 -21.55
C ILE A 58 13.25 13.84 -20.85
N ALA A 59 14.06 14.89 -21.07
CA ALA A 59 15.34 15.05 -20.41
C ALA A 59 15.14 15.43 -18.93
N SER A 60 15.75 14.67 -18.01
CA SER A 60 15.74 14.93 -16.57
C SER A 60 14.33 15.18 -15.99
N PRO A 61 13.40 14.21 -16.11
CA PRO A 61 12.04 14.38 -15.60
C PRO A 61 12.05 14.63 -14.08
N ALA A 62 11.18 15.53 -13.62
CA ALA A 62 11.03 15.80 -12.19
C ALA A 62 10.42 14.58 -11.47
N THR A 63 10.87 14.30 -10.25
CA THR A 63 10.22 13.30 -9.39
C THR A 63 8.77 13.72 -9.15
N GLY A 64 7.84 12.79 -9.35
CA GLY A 64 6.40 13.05 -9.29
C GLY A 64 5.77 13.52 -10.61
N LEU A 65 6.54 13.62 -11.70
CA LEU A 65 5.99 13.96 -13.01
C LEU A 65 5.02 12.88 -13.49
N LEU A 66 3.77 13.28 -13.75
CA LEU A 66 2.69 12.40 -14.19
C LEU A 66 2.40 12.61 -15.68
N ILE A 67 2.36 11.52 -16.44
CA ILE A 67 2.00 11.52 -17.87
C ILE A 67 1.05 10.36 -18.18
N TYR A 68 0.39 10.41 -19.34
CA TYR A 68 -0.34 9.27 -19.90
C TYR A 68 0.34 8.79 -21.19
N GLN A 69 0.80 7.54 -21.23
CA GLN A 69 1.41 6.94 -22.41
C GLN A 69 0.33 6.36 -23.34
N THR A 70 0.36 6.72 -24.63
CA THR A 70 -0.70 6.40 -25.60
C THR A 70 -0.37 5.26 -26.57
N ASN A 71 0.79 4.61 -26.44
CA ASN A 71 1.13 3.42 -27.21
C ASN A 71 2.09 2.49 -26.44
N GLY A 72 2.35 1.31 -26.98
CA GLY A 72 3.07 0.25 -26.27
C GLY A 72 2.22 -0.28 -25.12
N VAL A 73 2.75 -0.21 -23.89
CA VAL A 73 1.95 -0.46 -22.69
C VAL A 73 1.30 0.85 -22.26
N GLU A 74 0.04 1.04 -22.62
CA GLU A 74 -0.69 2.29 -22.37
C GLU A 74 -1.02 2.51 -20.89
N GLY A 75 -1.11 3.76 -20.45
CA GLY A 75 -1.61 4.07 -19.11
C GLY A 75 -0.94 5.26 -18.45
N PHE A 76 -1.30 5.51 -17.19
CA PHE A 76 -0.66 6.54 -16.38
C PHE A 76 0.75 6.12 -15.96
N TYR A 77 1.70 7.04 -16.01
CA TYR A 77 3.06 6.84 -15.54
C TYR A 77 3.49 7.99 -14.64
N LEU A 78 4.10 7.66 -13.50
CA LEU A 78 4.75 8.59 -12.58
C LEU A 78 6.27 8.39 -12.66
N PHE A 79 7.03 9.48 -12.79
CA PHE A 79 8.48 9.40 -12.63
C PHE A 79 8.86 9.39 -11.15
N ASN A 80 9.54 8.34 -10.69
CA ASN A 80 9.89 8.17 -9.27
C ASN A 80 11.25 8.81 -8.89
N GLY A 81 11.90 9.51 -9.81
CA GLY A 81 13.25 10.05 -9.64
C GLY A 81 14.34 9.23 -10.34
N VAL A 82 14.04 7.98 -10.70
CA VAL A 82 14.95 7.05 -11.38
C VAL A 82 14.34 6.57 -12.69
N ASP A 83 13.10 6.08 -12.64
CA ASP A 83 12.40 5.46 -13.76
C ASP A 83 10.92 5.88 -13.85
N TRP A 84 10.33 5.62 -15.01
CA TRP A 84 8.90 5.76 -15.25
C TRP A 84 8.13 4.54 -14.74
N VAL A 85 7.40 4.72 -13.64
CA VAL A 85 6.55 3.68 -13.03
C VAL A 85 5.13 3.81 -13.55
N ARG A 86 4.60 2.73 -14.13
CA ARG A 86 3.20 2.70 -14.58
C ARG A 86 2.28 2.61 -13.36
N LEU A 87 1.30 3.49 -13.27
CA LEU A 87 0.22 3.44 -12.27
C LEU A 87 -0.91 2.61 -12.87
N VAL A 88 -0.91 1.31 -12.63
CA VAL A 88 -1.98 0.41 -13.09
C VAL A 88 -2.63 -0.29 -11.92
N ASP A 89 -3.95 -0.50 -12.04
CA ASP A 89 -4.71 -1.56 -11.38
C ASP A 89 -4.92 -2.71 -12.38
N GLU A 90 -3.86 -3.13 -13.09
CA GLU A 90 -3.93 -4.36 -13.85
C GLU A 90 -3.74 -5.48 -12.84
N GLU A 91 -4.88 -5.95 -12.33
CA GLU A 91 -5.12 -7.10 -11.43
C GLU A 91 -5.35 -6.81 -9.95
N ASN A 92 -6.55 -6.31 -9.65
CA ASN A 92 -7.35 -6.78 -8.52
C ASN A 92 -7.76 -8.28 -8.64
N ARG A 93 -6.82 -9.16 -9.04
CA ARG A 93 -6.89 -10.61 -8.86
C ARG A 93 -5.54 -11.04 -8.29
N VAL A 94 -5.58 -11.68 -7.13
CA VAL A 94 -4.44 -12.32 -6.45
C VAL A 94 -3.55 -13.00 -7.49
N LYS A 95 -2.39 -12.39 -7.78
CA LYS A 95 -1.49 -12.89 -8.82
C LYS A 95 -0.48 -13.88 -8.25
N LYS A 96 -0.20 -13.76 -6.95
CA LYS A 96 0.60 -14.66 -6.14
C LYS A 96 0.00 -14.67 -4.74
N LEU A 97 0.13 -15.78 -4.01
CA LEU A 97 -0.42 -15.93 -2.66
C LEU A 97 0.12 -14.89 -1.66
N ASN A 98 1.20 -14.16 -2.00
CA ASN A 98 1.75 -13.06 -1.21
C ASN A 98 1.00 -11.72 -1.34
N ASP A 99 -0.02 -11.62 -2.20
CA ASP A 99 -0.96 -10.48 -2.25
C ASP A 99 -2.07 -10.62 -1.19
N LEU A 100 -2.13 -11.74 -0.47
CA LEU A 100 -2.86 -11.87 0.77
C LEU A 100 -1.98 -11.30 1.88
N PHE A 101 -2.32 -10.09 2.36
CA PHE A 101 -1.59 -9.40 3.43
C PHE A 101 -1.48 -10.24 4.73
N ASP A 102 -2.30 -11.30 4.86
CA ASP A 102 -2.33 -12.27 5.96
C ASP A 102 -1.61 -13.61 5.68
N ALA A 103 -1.19 -13.88 4.43
CA ALA A 103 -0.34 -15.04 4.11
C ALA A 103 1.12 -14.73 4.50
N LYS A 104 1.41 -14.80 5.80
CA LYS A 104 2.78 -14.67 6.35
C LYS A 104 3.68 -15.75 5.76
N SER A 105 4.52 -15.37 4.80
CA SER A 105 5.42 -16.29 4.13
C SER A 105 6.86 -15.81 4.28
N ASP A 106 7.56 -16.43 5.24
CA ASP A 106 9.01 -16.36 5.51
C ASP A 106 9.58 -14.94 5.66
N ILE A 107 9.77 -14.50 6.92
CA ILE A 107 10.41 -13.22 7.26
C ILE A 107 11.90 -13.41 7.59
N ASP A 108 12.40 -14.64 7.72
CA ASP A 108 13.78 -14.93 8.15
C ASP A 108 14.76 -15.22 6.99
N GLY A 109 14.25 -15.40 5.77
CA GLY A 109 15.02 -15.53 4.53
C GLY A 109 15.67 -16.90 4.35
N SER A 110 15.16 -17.93 5.03
CA SER A 110 15.73 -19.27 5.04
C SER A 110 15.15 -20.25 4.00
N ASP A 111 14.16 -19.83 3.20
CA ASP A 111 13.52 -20.63 2.12
C ASP A 111 12.98 -22.00 2.61
N ASN A 112 12.79 -22.18 3.93
CA ASN A 112 12.45 -23.46 4.56
C ASN A 112 10.92 -23.73 4.60
N TYR A 113 10.22 -23.29 3.54
CA TYR A 113 8.78 -23.44 3.30
C TYR A 113 7.87 -22.67 4.27
N SER A 114 7.43 -21.50 3.84
CA SER A 114 6.49 -20.62 4.53
C SER A 114 5.20 -21.27 5.07
N SER A 115 4.67 -20.71 6.16
CA SER A 115 3.31 -20.97 6.63
C SER A 115 2.25 -20.26 5.76
N LEU A 116 1.01 -20.73 5.80
CA LEU A 116 -0.16 -20.13 5.14
C LEU A 116 -1.28 -19.94 6.17
N PHE A 117 -1.58 -18.68 6.49
CA PHE A 117 -2.68 -18.34 7.39
C PHE A 117 -3.75 -17.55 6.66
N LEU A 118 -5.01 -17.97 6.82
CA LEU A 118 -6.19 -17.39 6.17
C LEU A 118 -7.29 -17.19 7.22
N GLY A 119 -7.59 -15.93 7.54
CA GLY A 119 -8.61 -15.58 8.53
C GLY A 119 -8.09 -14.61 9.60
N LEU A 120 -9.01 -13.91 10.26
CA LEU A 120 -8.67 -12.98 11.33
C LEU A 120 -7.92 -13.71 12.44
N ASP A 121 -6.74 -13.18 12.80
CA ASP A 121 -5.83 -13.71 13.83
C ASP A 121 -5.34 -15.15 13.60
N ALA A 122 -5.50 -15.69 12.38
CA ALA A 122 -4.88 -16.96 12.02
C ALA A 122 -3.35 -16.80 12.03
N GLY A 123 -2.64 -17.67 12.74
CA GLY A 123 -1.18 -17.57 12.90
C GLY A 123 -0.70 -16.24 13.52
N LEU A 124 -1.52 -15.62 14.37
CA LEU A 124 -1.22 -14.32 14.99
C LEU A 124 0.17 -14.29 15.64
N ASN A 125 0.50 -15.31 16.45
CA ASN A 125 1.78 -15.43 17.15
C ASN A 125 2.88 -16.19 16.36
N ASP A 126 2.65 -16.51 15.09
CA ASP A 126 3.70 -17.05 14.24
C ASP A 126 4.83 -16.01 14.11
N ASP A 127 6.02 -16.40 14.54
CA ASP A 127 7.23 -15.57 14.59
C ASP A 127 8.10 -15.69 13.33
N GLY A 128 7.63 -16.42 12.32
CA GLY A 128 8.35 -16.69 11.07
C GLY A 128 9.42 -17.79 11.16
N SER A 129 9.75 -18.30 12.35
CA SER A 129 10.70 -19.41 12.54
C SER A 129 10.01 -20.79 12.51
N ASN A 130 8.69 -20.82 12.62
CA ASN A 130 7.88 -22.04 12.72
C ASN A 130 7.15 -22.30 11.40
N ASN A 131 7.94 -22.77 10.45
CA ASN A 131 7.52 -22.89 9.07
C ASN A 131 6.66 -24.14 8.81
N ASN A 132 5.98 -24.19 7.66
CA ASN A 132 5.06 -25.24 7.22
C ASN A 132 3.73 -25.38 7.97
N ASN A 133 3.21 -24.34 8.60
CA ASN A 133 1.87 -24.40 9.18
C ASN A 133 0.81 -23.92 8.17
N ILE A 134 -0.36 -24.56 8.14
CA ILE A 134 -1.53 -24.09 7.39
C ILE A 134 -2.66 -23.84 8.39
N GLY A 135 -3.07 -22.58 8.57
CA GLY A 135 -4.19 -22.18 9.42
C GLY A 135 -5.30 -21.52 8.61
N ILE A 136 -6.51 -22.08 8.62
CA ILE A 136 -7.67 -21.53 7.88
C ILE A 136 -8.86 -21.41 8.84
N GLY A 137 -9.27 -20.18 9.15
CA GLY A 137 -10.38 -19.87 10.05
C GLY A 137 -10.02 -18.82 11.11
N LEU A 138 -11.03 -18.22 11.74
CA LEU A 138 -10.86 -17.26 12.85
C LEU A 138 -10.03 -17.91 13.97
N GLU A 139 -8.94 -17.26 14.35
CA GLU A 139 -8.00 -17.70 15.38
C GLU A 139 -7.50 -19.15 15.23
N ALA A 140 -7.45 -19.67 14.01
CA ALA A 140 -6.80 -20.95 13.75
C ALA A 140 -5.30 -20.81 14.05
N ILE A 141 -4.74 -21.77 14.80
CA ILE A 141 -3.31 -21.87 15.14
C ILE A 141 -2.69 -20.58 15.74
N SER A 142 -3.50 -19.73 16.36
CA SER A 142 -3.09 -18.38 16.79
C SER A 142 -2.02 -18.35 17.87
N ALA A 143 -1.94 -19.34 18.78
CA ALA A 143 -0.92 -19.39 19.84
C ALA A 143 0.34 -20.20 19.51
N ASN A 144 0.52 -20.67 18.27
CA ASN A 144 1.72 -21.41 17.90
C ASN A 144 2.95 -20.50 17.84
N THR A 145 4.01 -20.91 18.54
CA THR A 145 5.27 -20.17 18.74
C THR A 145 6.52 -21.02 18.50
N ALA A 146 6.38 -22.32 18.26
CA ALA A 146 7.54 -23.22 18.03
C ALA A 146 7.22 -24.44 17.13
N GLY A 147 5.94 -24.75 16.94
CA GLY A 147 5.48 -25.95 16.25
C GLY A 147 5.42 -25.79 14.74
N SER A 148 5.91 -26.77 14.00
CA SER A 148 5.92 -26.78 12.53
C SER A 148 5.04 -27.89 11.96
N ASN A 149 4.72 -27.80 10.67
CA ASN A 149 3.98 -28.85 9.95
C ASN A 149 2.57 -29.13 10.50
N ASN A 150 1.88 -28.13 11.05
CA ASN A 150 0.50 -28.29 11.52
C ASN A 150 -0.52 -27.85 10.47
N LEU A 151 -1.62 -28.58 10.32
CA LEU A 151 -2.77 -28.22 9.51
C LEU A 151 -3.98 -27.95 10.42
N ALA A 152 -4.42 -26.70 10.52
CA ALA A 152 -5.58 -26.27 11.29
C ALA A 152 -6.65 -25.68 10.35
N VAL A 153 -7.80 -26.33 10.23
CA VAL A 153 -8.92 -25.83 9.40
C VAL A 153 -10.19 -25.80 10.24
N GLY A 154 -10.65 -24.60 10.60
CA GLY A 154 -11.82 -24.36 11.44
C GLY A 154 -11.61 -23.24 12.45
N ILE A 155 -12.71 -22.66 12.96
CA ILE A 155 -12.66 -21.62 14.00
C ILE A 155 -11.99 -22.19 15.25
N GLU A 156 -10.94 -21.53 15.72
CA GLU A 156 -10.16 -21.89 16.91
C GLU A 156 -9.57 -23.32 16.88
N ALA A 157 -9.36 -23.89 15.69
CA ALA A 157 -8.63 -25.15 15.53
C ALA A 157 -7.14 -24.93 15.90
N LEU A 158 -6.59 -25.79 16.77
CA LEU A 158 -5.22 -25.66 17.33
C LEU A 158 -4.90 -24.30 17.99
N ASN A 159 -5.90 -23.54 18.43
CA ASN A 159 -5.71 -22.19 18.98
C ASN A 159 -4.68 -22.14 20.11
N GLN A 160 -4.63 -23.11 21.04
CA GLN A 160 -3.66 -23.14 22.15
C GLN A 160 -2.45 -24.05 21.94
N ASN A 161 -2.19 -24.48 20.70
CA ASN A 161 -1.00 -25.26 20.39
C ASN A 161 0.23 -24.36 20.33
N THR A 162 1.08 -24.38 21.35
CA THR A 162 2.25 -23.48 21.43
C THR A 162 3.52 -24.06 20.78
N ILE A 163 3.74 -25.38 20.90
CA ILE A 163 4.99 -26.03 20.47
C ILE A 163 4.78 -27.35 19.69
N GLY A 164 3.55 -27.88 19.66
CA GLY A 164 3.26 -29.15 19.01
C GLY A 164 3.44 -29.04 17.50
N SER A 165 4.12 -30.03 16.92
CA SER A 165 4.35 -30.14 15.48
C SER A 165 3.57 -31.33 14.90
N GLU A 166 3.40 -31.35 13.58
CA GLU A 166 2.81 -32.47 12.82
C GLU A 166 1.31 -32.76 13.13
N ASN A 167 0.56 -31.79 13.66
CA ASN A 167 -0.85 -32.00 13.99
C ASN A 167 -1.80 -31.71 12.83
N THR A 168 -2.82 -32.54 12.64
CA THR A 168 -3.95 -32.25 11.74
C THR A 168 -5.24 -32.05 12.53
N ALA A 169 -5.78 -30.83 12.52
CA ALA A 169 -7.02 -30.44 13.19
C ALA A 169 -8.03 -29.91 12.16
N LEU A 170 -9.15 -30.61 12.03
CA LEU A 170 -10.25 -30.24 11.13
C LEU A 170 -11.55 -30.09 11.92
N GLY A 171 -12.14 -28.89 11.91
CA GLY A 171 -13.38 -28.54 12.59
C GLY A 171 -13.23 -27.45 13.65
N LYS A 172 -14.36 -26.87 14.07
CA LYS A 172 -14.38 -25.87 15.15
C LYS A 172 -13.83 -26.47 16.45
N LEU A 173 -12.90 -25.78 17.10
CA LEU A 173 -12.23 -26.19 18.35
C LEU A 173 -11.46 -27.52 18.27
N ALA A 174 -11.21 -28.05 17.07
CA ALA A 174 -10.47 -29.30 16.91
C ALA A 174 -9.05 -29.15 17.47
N LEU A 175 -8.65 -30.07 18.36
CA LEU A 175 -7.35 -30.09 19.04
C LEU A 175 -6.97 -28.75 19.73
N ASN A 176 -7.95 -27.94 20.14
CA ASN A 176 -7.72 -26.59 20.67
C ASN A 176 -6.67 -26.53 21.79
N GLY A 177 -6.64 -27.52 22.70
CA GLY A 177 -5.67 -27.60 23.81
C GLY A 177 -4.46 -28.50 23.59
N ASN A 178 -4.22 -28.97 22.36
CA ASN A 178 -3.12 -29.89 22.08
C ASN A 178 -1.79 -29.14 22.11
N LYS A 179 -0.86 -29.55 22.98
CA LYS A 179 0.48 -28.94 23.14
C LYS A 179 1.62 -29.91 22.78
N ALA A 180 1.30 -31.06 22.20
CA ALA A 180 2.24 -32.12 21.85
C ALA A 180 2.04 -32.58 20.40
N ASN A 181 2.98 -33.39 19.90
CA ASN A 181 2.92 -33.94 18.55
C ASN A 181 1.91 -35.09 18.52
N ASN A 182 0.91 -35.03 17.64
CA ASN A 182 0.03 -36.15 17.32
C ASN A 182 0.29 -36.57 15.89
N ARG A 183 1.07 -37.64 15.72
CA ARG A 183 1.25 -38.31 14.42
C ARG A 183 -0.02 -39.01 13.98
#